data_AF-A0AAN9AMC7-F1
#
_entry.id   AF-A0AAN9AMC7-F1
#
_cell.length_a   1.000
_cell.length_b   1.000
_cell.length_c   1.000
_cell.angle_alpha   90.00
_cell.angle_beta   90.00
_cell.angle_gamma   90.00
#
_symmetry.space_group_name_H-M   'P 1'
#
loop_
_entity.id
_entity.type
_entity.pdbx_description
1 polymer ?
#
loop_
_entity_poly.entity_id
_entity_poly.type
_entity_poly.pdbx_seq_one_letter_code
_entity_poly.pdbx_strand_id
1 'polypeptide(L)'
;MSQLNASVRENALGRLQAGQSQSEVARALRVSQSTISRLWRRFQQTGSSAPAPRPGQPRVTTQAQDRYIRVTHLRHRLSQPR
;
A
#
# COMPACT_ATOMS: atom_id res chain seq x y z
N MET A 1 3.45 -8.23 -4.33
CA MET A 1 4.61 -7.60 -3.66
C MET A 1 4.81 -8.34 -2.34
N SER A 2 5.77 -9.26 -2.23
CA SER A 2 6.08 -9.83 -0.90
C SER A 2 6.55 -8.66 -0.03
N GLN A 3 5.95 -8.51 1.15
CA GLN A 3 6.34 -7.44 2.07
C GLN A 3 7.75 -7.74 2.55
N LEU A 4 8.75 -7.05 1.99
CA LEU A 4 10.04 -6.93 2.63
C LEU A 4 9.80 -6.36 4.03
N ASN A 5 10.35 -7.04 5.05
CA ASN A 5 10.37 -6.56 6.43
C ASN A 5 10.93 -5.13 6.46
N ALA A 6 10.39 -4.27 7.34
CA ALA A 6 10.77 -2.86 7.39
C ALA A 6 12.29 -2.69 7.57
N SER A 7 12.89 -3.44 8.49
CA SER A 7 14.33 -3.42 8.74
C SER A 7 15.17 -3.80 7.52
N VAL A 8 14.68 -4.72 6.68
CA VAL A 8 15.39 -5.13 5.45
C VAL A 8 15.32 -4.04 4.40
N ARG A 9 14.19 -3.31 4.30
CA ARG A 9 14.08 -2.14 3.41
C ARG A 9 15.01 -1.02 3.84
N GLU A 10 15.05 -0.69 5.13
CA GLU A 10 15.95 0.36 5.63
C GLU A 10 17.42 -0.01 5.41
N ASN A 11 17.81 -1.27 5.68
CA ASN A 11 19.16 -1.73 5.39
C ASN A 11 19.50 -1.62 3.89
N ALA A 12 18.59 -2.02 3.01
CA ALA A 12 18.78 -1.89 1.57
C ALA A 12 18.94 -0.43 1.15
N LEU A 13 18.10 0.47 1.67
CA LEU A 13 18.14 1.90 1.35
C LEU A 13 19.43 2.55 1.86
N GLY A 14 19.86 2.25 3.09
CA GLY A 14 21.12 2.76 3.64
C GLY A 14 22.34 2.34 2.81
N ARG A 15 22.36 1.09 2.33
CA ARG A 15 23.42 0.58 1.44
C ARG A 15 23.41 1.25 0.07
N LEU A 16 22.24 1.52 -0.49
CA LEU A 16 22.10 2.27 -1.75
C LEU A 16 22.51 3.74 -1.59
N GLN A 17 22.18 4.38 -0.47
CA GLN A 17 22.64 5.73 -0.15
C GLN A 17 24.16 5.81 0.04
N ALA A 18 24.78 4.76 0.56
CA ALA A 18 26.23 4.62 0.65
C ALA A 18 26.93 4.32 -0.70
N GLY A 19 26.18 4.27 -1.81
CA GLY A 19 26.72 4.10 -3.16
C GLY A 19 26.90 2.65 -3.62
N GLN A 20 26.42 1.66 -2.86
CA GLN A 20 26.47 0.27 -3.33
C GLN A 20 25.53 0.03 -4.52
N SER A 21 25.92 -0.91 -5.40
CA SER A 21 25.11 -1.21 -6.57
C SER A 21 23.83 -1.98 -6.20
N GLN A 22 22.75 -1.75 -6.95
CA GLN A 22 21.49 -2.48 -6.74
C GLN A 22 21.65 -4.00 -6.83
N SER A 23 22.59 -4.47 -7.68
CA SER A 23 22.89 -5.88 -7.87
C SER A 23 23.58 -6.51 -6.66
N GLU A 24 24.51 -5.80 -6.02
CA GLU A 24 25.16 -6.24 -4.78
C GLU A 24 24.17 -6.32 -3.63
N VAL A 25 23.33 -5.29 -3.47
CA VAL A 25 22.28 -5.26 -2.44
C VAL A 25 21.28 -6.38 -2.65
N ALA A 26 20.87 -6.64 -3.90
CA ALA A 26 19.96 -7.73 -4.25
C ALA A 26 20.55 -9.11 -3.90
N ARG A 27 21.82 -9.37 -4.25
CA ARG A 27 22.52 -10.62 -3.91
C ARG A 27 22.64 -10.81 -2.41
N ALA A 28 23.05 -9.77 -1.69
CA ALA A 28 23.24 -9.84 -0.24
C ALA A 28 21.92 -10.09 0.51
N LEU A 29 20.82 -9.53 0.03
CA LEU A 29 19.49 -9.71 0.63
C LEU A 29 18.71 -10.90 0.06
N ARG A 30 19.31 -11.67 -0.87
CA ARG A 30 18.70 -12.81 -1.59
C ARG A 30 17.33 -12.46 -2.20
N VAL A 31 17.22 -11.25 -2.77
CA VAL A 31 16.01 -10.78 -3.47
C VAL A 31 16.32 -10.43 -4.91
N SER A 32 15.28 -10.35 -5.74
CA SER A 32 15.47 -9.91 -7.13
C SER A 32 15.93 -8.45 -7.19
N GLN A 33 16.81 -8.13 -8.15
CA GLN A 33 17.21 -6.75 -8.45
C GLN A 33 16.00 -5.85 -8.74
N SER A 34 14.95 -6.40 -9.38
CA SER A 34 13.70 -5.67 -9.65
C SER A 34 13.00 -5.19 -8.36
N THR A 35 13.16 -5.92 -7.26
CA THR A 35 12.63 -5.53 -5.95
C THR A 35 13.39 -4.33 -5.40
N ILE A 36 14.73 -4.35 -5.49
CA ILE A 36 15.60 -3.25 -5.06
C ILE A 36 15.38 -2.00 -5.91
N SER A 37 15.27 -2.15 -7.23
CA SER A 37 15.01 -1.04 -8.16
C SER A 37 13.67 -0.34 -7.87
N ARG A 38 12.61 -1.12 -7.62
CA ARG A 38 11.29 -0.59 -7.22
C ARG A 38 11.33 0.11 -5.87
N LEU A 39 12.04 -0.45 -4.90
CA LEU A 39 12.24 0.14 -3.58
C LEU A 39 12.95 1.50 -3.70
N TRP A 40 14.08 1.54 -4.42
CA TRP A 40 14.87 2.75 -4.61
C TRP A 40 14.06 3.85 -5.31
N ARG A 41 13.36 3.51 -6.40
CA ARG A 41 12.50 4.45 -7.11
C ARG A 41 11.41 5.04 -6.23
N ARG A 42 10.75 4.22 -5.41
CA ARG A 42 9.74 4.70 -4.46
C ARG A 42 10.35 5.64 -3.43
N PHE A 43 11.51 5.28 -2.88
CA PHE A 43 12.20 6.10 -1.90
C PHE A 43 12.58 7.47 -2.48
N GLN A 44 13.09 7.52 -3.71
CA GLN A 44 13.37 8.79 -4.41
C GLN A 44 12.12 9.65 -4.63
N GLN A 45 10.95 9.04 -4.84
CA GLN A 45 9.69 9.76 -5.07
C GLN A 45 9.03 10.28 -3.79
N THR A 46 9.13 9.51 -2.69
CA THR A 46 8.35 9.76 -1.47
C THR A 46 9.19 10.15 -0.26
N GLY A 47 10.52 9.99 -0.34
CA GLY A 47 11.44 10.14 0.80
C GLY A 47 11.23 9.11 1.92
N SER A 48 10.34 8.14 1.73
CA SER A 48 9.95 7.17 2.76
C SER A 48 10.19 5.74 2.30
N SER A 49 10.70 4.92 3.22
CA SER A 49 10.79 3.47 3.04
C SER A 49 9.43 2.79 3.25
N ALA A 50 8.49 3.50 3.88
CA ALA A 50 7.23 2.94 4.33
C ALA A 50 6.40 2.47 3.12
N PRO A 51 5.64 1.37 3.28
CA PRO A 51 4.65 1.04 2.27
C PRO A 51 3.67 2.21 2.13
N ALA A 52 3.43 2.65 0.90
CA ALA A 52 2.38 3.61 0.63
C ALA A 52 1.05 3.08 1.21
N PRO A 53 0.19 3.97 1.75
CA PRO A 53 -1.16 3.59 2.13
C PRO A 53 -1.79 2.85 0.95
N ARG A 54 -2.45 1.73 1.23
CA ARG A 54 -3.25 1.09 0.18
C ARG A 54 -4.32 2.11 -0.20
N PRO A 55 -4.43 2.51 -1.48
CA PRO A 55 -5.57 3.32 -1.89
C PRO A 55 -6.82 2.55 -1.46
N GLY A 56 -7.70 3.23 -0.71
CA GLY A 56 -8.99 2.66 -0.36
C GLY A 56 -9.77 2.34 -1.64
N GLN A 57 -10.80 1.50 -1.52
CA GLN A 57 -11.72 1.31 -2.63
C GLN A 57 -12.37 2.67 -2.95
N PRO A 58 -12.33 3.11 -4.22
CA PRO A 58 -13.08 4.29 -4.63
C PRO A 58 -14.54 4.13 -4.22
N ARG A 59 -15.13 5.17 -3.61
CA ARG A 59 -16.56 5.15 -3.27
C ARG A 59 -17.36 5.04 -4.57
N VAL A 60 -18.06 3.92 -4.73
CA VAL A 60 -18.93 3.67 -5.88
C VAL A 60 -20.28 4.37 -5.69
N THR A 61 -20.76 4.47 -4.45
CA THR A 61 -22.00 5.15 -4.11
C THR A 61 -21.77 6.63 -3.81
N THR A 62 -22.71 7.46 -4.28
CA THR A 62 -22.78 8.87 -3.91
C THR A 62 -23.49 9.04 -2.57
N GLN A 63 -23.30 10.19 -1.91
CA GLN A 63 -23.96 10.48 -0.63
C GLN A 63 -25.50 10.43 -0.72
N ALA A 64 -26.07 10.78 -1.88
CA ALA A 64 -27.50 10.69 -2.14
C ALA A 64 -27.98 9.23 -2.22
N GLN A 65 -27.20 8.37 -2.90
CA GLN A 65 -27.47 6.92 -2.96
C GLN A 65 -27.36 6.28 -1.58
N ASP A 66 -26.34 6.62 -0.80
CA ASP A 66 -26.17 6.13 0.57
C ASP A 66 -27.37 6.53 1.46
N ARG A 67 -27.84 7.77 1.32
CA ARG A 67 -29.03 8.26 2.04
C ARG A 67 -30.29 7.49 1.63
N TYR A 68 -30.47 7.26 0.33
CA TYR A 68 -31.60 6.50 -0.18
C TYR A 68 -31.57 5.06 0.34
N ILE A 69 -30.44 4.36 0.22
CA ILE A 69 -30.26 2.99 0.71
C ILE A 69 -30.57 2.91 2.22
N ARG A 70 -30.03 3.85 3.02
CA ARG A 70 -30.26 3.89 4.46
C ARG A 70 -31.75 4.06 4.81
N VAL A 71 -32.43 5.03 4.19
CA VAL A 71 -33.84 5.31 4.47
C VAL A 71 -34.73 4.15 4.04
N THR A 72 -34.50 3.60 2.85
CA THR A 72 -35.25 2.45 2.33
C THR A 72 -35.06 1.22 3.21
N HIS A 73 -33.83 0.94 3.64
CA HIS A 73 -33.53 -0.16 4.55
C HIS A 73 -34.24 0.00 5.90
N LEU A 74 -34.21 1.20 6.50
CA LEU A 74 -34.87 1.47 7.77
C LEU A 74 -36.40 1.32 7.67
N ARG A 75 -37.00 1.83 6.58
CA ARG A 75 -38.45 1.67 6.34
C ARG A 75 -38.83 0.20 6.21
N HIS A 76 -38.08 -0.56 5.40
CA HIS A 76 -38.32 -1.98 5.21
C HIS A 76 -38.22 -2.76 6.53
N ARG A 77 -37.24 -2.42 7.38
CA ARG A 77 -37.08 -3.04 8.70
C ARG A 77 -38.25 -2.75 9.64
N LEU A 78 -38.85 -1.56 9.56
CA LEU A 78 -39.97 -1.15 10.41
C LEU A 78 -41.32 -1.64 9.88
N SER A 79 -41.43 -1.97 8.60
CA SER A 79 -42.65 -2.48 7.97
C SER A 79 -42.77 -4.00 8.00
N GLN A 80 -41.66 -4.71 8.23
CA GLN A 80 -41.66 -6.18 8.35
C GLN A 80 -42.04 -6.56 9.80
N PRO A 81 -43.02 -7.46 10.03
CA PRO A 81 -43.27 -8.00 11.36
C PRO A 81 -42.05 -8.80 11.85
N ARG A 82 -41.80 -8.77 13.16
CA ARG A 82 -40.69 -9.47 13.80
C ARG A 82 -40.85 -10.99 13.78
#